data_AF-A0A3G7U2P6-F1
#
_entry.id   AF-A0A3G7U2P6-F1
#
_cell.length_a   1.000
_cell.length_b   1.000
_cell.length_c   1.000
_cell.angle_alpha   90.00
_cell.angle_beta   90.00
_cell.angle_gamma   90.00
#
_symmetry.space_group_name_H-M   'P 1'
#
loop_
_entity.id
_entity.type
_entity.pdbx_description
1 polymer ?
#
loop_
_entity_poly.entity_id
_entity_poly.type
_entity_poly.pdbx_seq_one_letter_code
_entity_poly.pdbx_strand_id
1 'polypeptide(L)' 'MSLIKLNALEKIGSVAEDGELIRTKAVAYLQSTDWQVIAKYERARPIPDDVMQKRKAALDIVSGVSNVET' A
#
# COMPACT_ATOMS: atom_id res chain seq x y z
N MET A 1 -3.58 -9.66 -36.77
CA MET A 1 -3.63 -9.69 -35.29
C MET A 1 -5.02 -9.26 -34.86
N SER A 2 -5.69 -10.01 -33.96
CA SER A 2 -7.07 -9.73 -33.54
C SER A 2 -7.13 -8.50 -32.61
N LEU A 3 -8.02 -7.53 -32.89
CA LEU A 3 -8.25 -6.33 -32.07
C LEU A 3 -8.54 -6.65 -30.59
N ILE A 4 -9.19 -7.78 -30.32
CA ILE A 4 -9.55 -8.21 -28.96
C ILE A 4 -8.30 -8.45 -28.11
N LYS A 5 -7.22 -8.95 -28.71
CA LYS A 5 -5.96 -9.21 -28.00
C LYS A 5 -5.22 -7.91 -27.64
N LEU A 6 -5.37 -6.85 -28.45
CA LEU A 6 -4.69 -5.57 -28.21
C LEU A 6 -5.28 -4.83 -27.01
N ASN A 7 -6.61 -4.71 -26.95
CA ASN A 7 -7.30 -4.04 -25.83
C ASN A 7 -7.07 -4.75 -24.48
N ALA A 8 -6.96 -6.07 -24.49
CA ALA A 8 -6.66 -6.84 -23.28
C ALA A 8 -5.24 -6.53 -22.75
N LEU A 9 -4.26 -6.37 -23.65
CA LEU A 9 -2.88 -6.03 -23.29
C LEU A 9 -2.77 -4.59 -22.74
N GLU A 10 -3.44 -3.63 -23.36
CA GLU A 10 -3.51 -2.24 -22.86
C GLU A 10 -4.15 -2.17 -21.47
N LYS A 11 -5.25 -2.91 -21.26
CA LYS A 11 -5.92 -2.98 -19.96
C LYS A 11 -5.03 -3.58 -18.87
N ILE A 12 -4.26 -4.62 -19.20
CA ILE A 12 -3.32 -5.25 -18.26
C ILE A 12 -2.19 -4.27 -17.89
N GLY A 13 -1.66 -3.53 -18.87
CA GLY A 13 -0.65 -2.48 -18.63
C GLY A 13 -1.14 -1.39 -17.69
N SER A 14 -2.35 -0.85 -17.93
CA SER A 14 -2.97 0.16 -17.08
C SER A 14 -3.17 -0.31 -15.63
N VAL A 15 -3.62 -1.56 -15.42
CA VAL A 15 -3.79 -2.12 -14.08
C VAL A 15 -2.44 -2.29 -13.34
N ALA A 16 -1.38 -2.64 -14.07
CA ALA A 16 -0.04 -2.75 -13.49
C ALA A 16 0.53 -1.39 -13.06
N GLU A 17 0.33 -0.35 -13.88
CA GLU A 17 0.72 1.03 -13.55
C GLU A 17 -0.04 1.57 -12.32
N ASP A 18 -1.35 1.29 -12.24
CA ASP A 18 -2.17 1.63 -11.07
C ASP A 18 -1.69 0.92 -9.80
N GLY A 19 -1.33 -0.36 -9.92
CA GLY A 19 -0.77 -1.15 -8.82
C GLY A 19 0.55 -0.58 -8.28
N GLU A 20 1.46 -0.18 -9.18
CA GLU A 20 2.74 0.41 -8.78
C GLU A 20 2.57 1.80 -8.16
N LEU A 21 1.62 2.61 -8.66
CA LEU A 21 1.29 3.90 -8.07
C LEU A 21 0.71 3.73 -6.64
N ILE A 22 -0.19 2.76 -6.46
CA ILE A 22 -0.76 2.44 -5.14
C ILE A 22 0.34 2.01 -4.17
N ARG A 23 1.24 1.12 -4.61
CA ARG A 23 2.38 0.67 -3.82
C ARG A 23 3.32 1.82 -3.45
N THR A 24 3.63 2.71 -4.39
CA THR A 24 4.47 3.89 -4.16
C THR A 24 3.87 4.82 -3.11
N LYS A 25 2.55 5.09 -3.19
CA LYS A 25 1.85 5.91 -2.19
C LYS A 25 1.85 5.26 -0.80
N ALA A 26 1.68 3.93 -0.74
CA ALA A 26 1.75 3.19 0.52
C ALA A 26 3.14 3.27 1.17
N VAL A 27 4.21 3.09 0.39
CA VAL A 27 5.59 3.27 0.86
C VAL A 27 5.83 4.69 1.38
N ALA A 28 5.43 5.71 0.61
CA ALA A 28 5.58 7.10 1.01
C ALA A 28 4.83 7.41 2.32
N TYR A 29 3.63 6.87 2.49
CA TYR A 29 2.86 7.03 3.72
C TYR A 29 3.55 6.39 4.92
N LEU A 30 4.06 5.16 4.79
CA LEU A 30 4.82 4.49 5.84
C LEU A 30 6.03 5.31 6.26
N GLN A 31 6.85 5.75 5.29
CA GLN A 31 8.02 6.60 5.55
C GLN A 31 7.64 7.90 6.27
N SER A 32 6.56 8.57 5.85
CA SER A 32 6.11 9.83 6.46
C SER A 32 5.63 9.67 7.91
N THR A 33 5.31 8.45 8.34
CA THR A 33 4.74 8.15 9.66
C THR A 33 5.65 7.26 10.54
N ASP A 34 6.83 6.85 10.06
CA ASP A 34 7.74 5.97 10.81
C ASP A 34 8.23 6.60 12.13
N TRP A 35 8.38 7.92 12.16
CA TRP A 35 8.71 8.65 13.38
C TRP A 35 7.71 8.39 14.52
N GLN A 36 6.43 8.11 14.21
CA GLN A 36 5.43 7.81 15.24
C GLN A 36 5.65 6.43 15.84
N VAL A 37 6.09 5.46 15.03
CA VAL A 37 6.48 4.12 15.51
C VAL A 37 7.71 4.21 16.41
N ILE A 38 8.72 4.98 15.98
CA ILE A 38 9.91 5.25 16.79
C ILE A 38 9.51 5.90 18.12
N ALA A 39 8.69 6.96 18.09
CA ALA A 39 8.22 7.65 19.30
C ALA A 39 7.42 6.73 20.24
N LYS A 40 6.67 5.75 19.72
CA LYS A 40 6.01 4.72 20.52
C LYS A 40 7.00 3.87 21.30
N TYR A 41 8.05 3.37 20.64
CA TYR A 41 9.02 2.49 21.30
C TYR A 41 10.01 3.25 22.20
N GLU A 42 10.43 4.46 21.80
CA GLU A 42 11.40 5.23 22.56
C GLU A 42 10.81 6.00 23.75
N ARG A 43 9.56 6.48 23.61
CA ARG A 43 8.96 7.42 24.58
C ARG A 43 7.60 6.98 25.11
N ALA A 44 7.18 5.74 24.81
CA ALA A 44 5.84 5.24 25.11
C ALA A 44 4.71 6.15 24.60
N ARG A 45 4.96 6.95 23.54
CA ARG A 45 3.95 7.84 22.98
C ARG A 45 2.94 7.01 22.17
N PRO A 46 1.63 7.08 22.47
CA PRO A 46 0.64 6.35 21.69
C PRO A 46 0.61 6.88 20.24
N ILE A 47 0.44 5.95 19.29
CA ILE A 47 0.17 6.27 17.89
C ILE A 47 -1.34 6.48 17.77
N PRO A 48 -1.81 7.56 17.13
CA PRO A 48 -3.23 7.75 16.85
C PRO A 48 -3.83 6.55 16.09
N ASP A 49 -5.05 6.16 16.45
CA ASP A 49 -5.69 4.96 15.89
C ASP A 49 -5.87 5.04 14.38
N ASP A 50 -6.19 6.22 13.85
CA ASP A 50 -6.33 6.46 12.42
C ASP A 50 -4.99 6.26 11.67
N VAL A 51 -3.89 6.72 12.25
CA VAL A 51 -2.54 6.51 11.72
C VAL A 51 -2.19 5.03 11.77
N MET A 52 -2.50 4.34 12.87
CA MET A 52 -2.24 2.91 13.01
C MET A 52 -3.01 2.08 11.97
N GLN A 53 -4.30 2.36 11.77
CA GLN A 53 -5.12 1.69 10.76
C GLN A 53 -4.61 1.94 9.34
N LYS A 54 -4.31 3.19 8.98
CA LYS A 54 -3.75 3.53 7.67
C LYS A 54 -2.38 2.90 7.45
N ARG A 55 -1.54 2.82 8.50
CA ARG A 55 -0.24 2.12 8.42
C ARG A 55 -0.41 0.63 8.21
N LYS A 56 -1.39 0.00 8.87
CA LYS A 56 -1.72 -1.42 8.63
C LYS A 56 -2.14 -1.63 7.17
N ALA A 57 -3.06 -0.82 6.65
CA ALA A 57 -3.48 -0.91 5.25
C ALA A 57 -2.31 -0.70 4.26
N ALA A 58 -1.42 0.26 4.54
CA ALA A 58 -0.23 0.49 3.71
C ALA A 58 0.76 -0.69 3.78
N LEU A 59 0.92 -1.32 4.95
CA LEU A 59 1.73 -2.53 5.10
C LEU A 59 1.14 -3.71 4.33
N ASP A 60 -0.18 -3.92 4.39
CA ASP A 60 -0.88 -4.98 3.66
C ASP A 60 -0.64 -4.83 2.13
N ILE A 61 -0.71 -3.60 1.61
CA ILE A 61 -0.40 -3.28 0.20
C ILE A 61 1.05 -3.62 -0.15
N VAL A 62 2.03 -3.19 0.65
CA VAL A 62 3.47 -3.34 0.32
C VAL A 62 3.95 -4.77 0.50
N SER A 63 3.40 -5.49 1.48
CA SER A 63 3.75 -6.89 1.76
C SER A 63 3.05 -7.89 0.83
N GLY A 64 2.05 -7.46 0.06
CA GLY A 64 1.23 -8.35 -0.77
C GLY A 64 0.34 -9.29 0.06
N VAL A 65 0.23 -9.05 1.38
CA VAL A 65 -0.67 -9.80 2.26
C VAL A 65 -2.05 -9.20 2.10
N SER A 66 -2.79 -9.69 1.10
CA SER A 66 -4.24 -9.60 1.12
C SER A 66 -4.71 -10.45 2.29
N ASN A 67 -5.20 -9.82 3.37
CA ASN A 67 -5.93 -10.54 4.43
C ASN A 67 -7.18 -11.15 3.79
N VAL A 68 -7.04 -12.33 3.19
CA VAL A 68 -8.14 -13.24 2.91
C VAL A 68 -8.40 -13.93 4.23
N GLU A 69 -9.26 -13.31 5.05
CA GLU A 69 -9.88 -13.99 6.18
C GLU A 69 -10.73 -15.14 5.61
N THR A 70 -10.21 -16.37 5.72
CA THR A 70 -11.00 -17.63 5.64
C THR A 70 -11.64 -17.93 6.98
#